data_AF-A0A356ZAG2-F1
#
_entry.id   AF-A0A356ZAG2-F1
#
_cell.length_a   1.000
_cell.length_b   1.000
_cell.length_c   1.000
_cell.angle_alpha   90.00
_cell.angle_beta   90.00
_cell.angle_gamma   90.00
#
_symmetry.space_group_name_H-M   'P 1'
#
loop_
_entity.id
_entity.type
_entity.pdbx_description
1 polymer ?
#
loop_
_entity_poly.entity_id
_entity_poly.type
_entity_poly.pdbx_seq_one_letter_code
_entity_poly.pdbx_strand_id
1 'polypeptide(L)' 'MATFKDIARVHFCVPDIPAQITEAHLVSAGGALVIADARMNGEIHNGFAIIRPPGHHAMTVSHGNRG' A
#
# COMPACT_ATOMS: atom_id res chain seq x y z
N MET A 1 -6.45 -5.77 -5.21
CA MET A 1 -5.50 -5.70 -4.07
C MET A 1 -4.13 -5.37 -4.62
N ALA A 2 -3.27 -4.72 -3.84
CA ALA A 2 -1.88 -4.54 -4.23
C ALA A 2 -1.13 -5.88 -4.27
N THR A 3 -0.06 -5.93 -5.03
CA THR A 3 0.85 -7.07 -5.16
C THR A 3 2.15 -6.82 -4.41
N PHE A 4 2.95 -7.87 -4.19
CA PHE A 4 4.30 -7.69 -3.62
C PHE A 4 5.20 -6.80 -4.47
N LYS A 5 4.97 -6.73 -5.79
CA LYS A 5 5.69 -5.79 -6.67
C LYS A 5 5.35 -4.35 -6.31
N ASP A 6 4.11 -4.06 -5.96
CA ASP A 6 3.69 -2.71 -5.56
C ASP A 6 4.35 -2.29 -4.24
N ILE A 7 4.49 -3.21 -3.30
CA ILE A 7 5.23 -2.98 -2.04
C ILE A 7 6.73 -2.75 -2.31
N ALA A 8 7.35 -3.61 -3.13
CA ALA A 8 8.78 -3.56 -3.45
C ALA A 8 9.21 -2.27 -4.17
N ARG A 9 8.26 -1.51 -4.75
CA ARG A 9 8.56 -0.21 -5.40
C ARG A 9 8.91 0.88 -4.39
N VAL A 10 8.45 0.77 -3.15
CA VAL A 10 8.53 1.84 -2.15
C VAL A 10 9.12 1.39 -0.81
N HIS A 11 9.13 0.09 -0.52
CA HIS A 11 9.66 -0.47 0.72
C HIS A 11 10.76 -1.50 0.49
N PHE A 12 11.86 -1.35 1.21
CA PHE A 12 12.84 -2.40 1.51
C PHE A 12 12.43 -3.08 2.82
N CYS A 13 11.81 -4.26 2.70
CA CYS A 13 11.38 -5.06 3.85
C CYS A 13 12.49 -6.00 4.32
N VAL A 14 12.78 -6.01 5.62
CA VAL A 14 13.78 -6.89 6.23
C VAL A 14 13.08 -7.83 7.23
N PRO A 15 13.16 -9.17 7.09
CA PRO A 15 14.02 -9.91 6.16
C PRO A 15 13.49 -9.97 4.73
N ASP A 16 12.18 -9.91 4.53
CA ASP A 16 11.53 -9.91 3.22
C ASP A 16 10.10 -9.33 3.33
N ILE A 17 9.42 -9.19 2.18
CA ILE A 17 8.06 -8.64 2.10
C ILE A 17 7.03 -9.52 2.84
N PRO A 18 6.97 -10.85 2.63
CA PRO A 18 6.03 -11.70 3.38
C PRO A 18 6.18 -11.62 4.90
N ALA A 19 7.39 -11.39 5.42
CA ALA A 19 7.62 -11.25 6.85
C ALA A 19 7.10 -9.94 7.45
N GLN A 20 6.94 -8.88 6.65
CA GLN A 20 6.48 -7.56 7.11
C GLN A 20 5.01 -7.27 6.76
N ILE A 21 4.48 -7.91 5.71
CA ILE A 21 3.21 -7.55 5.10
C ILE A 21 2.16 -8.63 5.33
N THR A 22 1.00 -8.21 5.83
CA THR A 22 -0.21 -9.06 5.90
C THR A 22 -1.16 -8.74 4.74
N GLU A 23 -2.17 -9.60 4.54
CA GLU A 23 -3.22 -9.36 3.55
C GLU A 23 -3.89 -7.98 3.70
N ALA A 24 -4.12 -7.52 4.94
CA ALA A 24 -4.71 -6.22 5.21
C ALA A 24 -3.90 -5.05 4.63
N HIS A 25 -2.57 -5.14 4.63
CA HIS A 25 -1.70 -4.15 4.01
C HIS A 25 -1.89 -4.11 2.48
N LEU A 26 -2.04 -5.28 1.85
CA LEU A 26 -2.29 -5.39 0.40
C LEU A 26 -3.69 -4.85 0.02
N VAL A 27 -4.70 -5.07 0.87
CA VAL A 27 -6.02 -4.46 0.69
C VAL A 27 -5.93 -2.95 0.82
N SER A 28 -5.24 -2.45 1.86
CA SER A 28 -5.11 -1.01 2.14
C SER A 28 -4.45 -0.27 0.98
N ALA A 29 -3.23 -0.70 0.61
CA ALA A 29 -2.50 -0.12 -0.52
C ALA A 29 -3.28 -0.30 -1.83
N GLY A 30 -3.89 -1.46 -2.04
CA GLY A 30 -4.69 -1.73 -3.23
C GLY A 30 -5.91 -0.81 -3.37
N GLY A 31 -6.61 -0.51 -2.27
CA GLY A 31 -7.75 0.41 -2.27
C GLY A 31 -7.34 1.84 -2.66
N ALA A 32 -6.19 2.30 -2.17
CA ALA A 32 -5.64 3.60 -2.58
C ALA A 32 -5.28 3.62 -4.08
N LEU A 33 -4.64 2.56 -4.59
CA LEU A 33 -4.29 2.44 -6.02
C LEU A 33 -5.54 2.44 -6.92
N VAL A 34 -6.59 1.70 -6.56
CA VAL A 34 -7.83 1.64 -7.36
C VAL A 34 -8.49 3.02 -7.51
N ILE A 35 -8.57 3.80 -6.43
CA ILE A 35 -9.14 5.15 -6.50
C ILE A 35 -8.24 6.09 -7.31
N ALA A 36 -6.92 5.96 -7.18
CA ALA A 36 -5.98 6.73 -7.98
C ALA A 36 -6.16 6.43 -9.48
N ASP A 37 -6.19 5.16 -9.87
CA ASP A 37 -6.37 4.74 -11.26
C ASP A 37 -7.70 5.25 -11.83
N ALA A 38 -8.81 5.07 -11.11
CA ALA A 38 -10.13 5.57 -11.53
C ALA A 38 -10.13 7.09 -11.74
N ARG A 39 -9.43 7.84 -10.87
CA ARG A 39 -9.32 9.30 -11.01
C ARG A 39 -8.44 9.70 -12.20
N MET A 40 -7.36 8.97 -12.46
CA MET A 40 -6.42 9.24 -13.54
C MET A 40 -7.00 8.87 -14.91
N ASN A 41 -7.85 7.83 -14.97
CA ASN A 41 -8.58 7.43 -16.16
C ASN A 41 -9.80 8.31 -16.46
N GLY A 42 -10.15 9.24 -15.57
CA GLY A 42 -11.32 10.11 -15.73
C GLY A 42 -12.66 9.41 -15.45
N GLU A 43 -12.65 8.23 -14.84
CA GLU A 43 -13.86 7.47 -14.47
C GLU A 43 -14.60 8.12 -13.31
N ILE A 44 -13.87 8.82 -12.42
CA ILE A 44 -14.42 9.57 -11.29
C ILE A 44 -13.82 10.98 -11.21
N HIS A 45 -14.59 11.95 -10.70
CA HIS A 45 -14.11 13.30 -10.45
C HIS A 45 -13.36 13.43 -9.11
N ASN A 46 -13.78 12.66 -8.10
CA ASN A 46 -13.15 12.55 -6.78
C ASN A 46 -13.47 11.17 -6.17
N GLY A 47 -12.79 10.81 -5.08
CA GLY A 47 -13.01 9.55 -4.38
C GLY A 47 -12.41 9.55 -2.97
N PHE A 48 -12.87 8.62 -2.12
CA PHE A 48 -12.39 8.44 -0.76
C PHE A 48 -12.23 6.95 -0.44
N ALA A 49 -11.03 6.55 0.02
CA ALA A 49 -10.72 5.17 0.38
C ALA A 49 -10.83 4.98 1.90
N ILE A 50 -11.74 4.12 2.35
CA ILE A 50 -11.80 3.68 3.75
C ILE A 50 -10.92 2.44 3.88
N ILE A 51 -9.69 2.63 4.33
CA ILE A 51 -8.66 1.58 4.33
C ILE A 51 -7.87 1.54 5.64
N ARG A 52 -7.38 0.33 5.97
CA ARG A 52 -6.51 0.06 7.12
C ARG A 52 -5.59 -1.13 6.79
N PRO A 53 -4.35 -1.16 7.29
CA PRO A 53 -3.69 -0.19 8.18
C PRO A 53 -3.31 1.14 7.47
N PRO A 54 -3.04 2.23 8.24
CA PRO A 54 -2.61 3.52 7.67
C PRO A 54 -1.19 3.45 7.11
N GLY A 55 -0.80 4.41 6.26
CA GLY A 55 0.51 4.40 5.57
C GLY A 55 1.34 5.68 5.64
N HIS A 56 0.80 6.82 6.10
CA HIS A 56 1.50 8.12 6.08
C HIS A 56 2.79 8.22 6.93
N HIS A 57 3.04 7.23 7.79
CA HIS A 57 4.25 7.12 8.59
C HIS A 57 5.14 5.95 8.15
N ALA A 58 4.75 5.18 7.14
CA ALA A 58 5.53 4.05 6.65
C ALA A 58 6.78 4.56 5.94
N MET A 59 7.93 3.99 6.30
CA MET A 59 9.23 4.40 5.80
C MET A 59 9.68 3.54 4.63
N THR A 60 10.64 4.05 3.85
CA THR A 60 11.25 3.32 2.74
C THR A 60 11.95 2.02 3.18
N VAL A 61 12.37 1.90 4.45
CA VAL A 61 12.96 0.68 5.00
C VAL A 61 12.12 0.25 6.18
N SER A 62 11.65 -1.00 6.21
CA SER A 62 10.80 -1.54 7.28
C SER A 62 11.38 -2.84 7.84
N HIS A 63 11.48 -2.90 9.16
CA HIS A 63 12.04 -4.02 9.93
C HIS A 63 11.23 -4.23 11.22
N GLY A 64 10.32 -5.21 11.19
CA GLY A 64 9.38 -5.44 12.27
C GLY A 64 8.47 -4.22 12.46
N ASN A 65 8.27 -3.80 13.71
CA ASN A 65 7.47 -2.61 14.03
C ASN A 65 8.23 -1.28 13.87
N ARG A 66 9.39 -1.28 13.20
CA ARG A 66 10.21 -0.08 12.98
C ARG A 66 10.38 0.17 11.50
N GLY A 67 10.17 1.42 11.10
CA GLY A 67 10.21 1.81 9.71
C GLY A 67 8.85 1.66 9.06
#